data_AF-A0A1H9G750-F1
#
_entry.id   AF-A0A1H9G750-F1
#
_cell.length_a   1.000
_cell.length_b   1.000
_cell.length_c   1.000
_cell.angle_alpha   90.00
_cell.angle_beta   90.00
_cell.angle_gamma   90.00
#
_symmetry.space_group_name_H-M   'P 1'
#
loop_
_entity.id
_entity.type
_entity.pdbx_description
1 polymer ?
#
loop_
_entity_poly.entity_id
_entity_poly.type
_entity_poly.pdbx_seq_one_letter_code
_entity_poly.pdbx_strand_id
1 'polypeptide(L)'
;MLRLLFLFGLCCTTLYGQGDVFFQEDFYEGVCPYDSSQTGFYPRSYAFFITLDNTYDGVVDSSWCPVFSYEEGRPSRYRLELEDFDFNRKLFIRVLFTDPVAQPIRPSADYYLELDLWSEALGLNPDSLCSHRILRYAAVANSGDTIARSFTFDLPDTYVEEAVDRCFFTENFESQWVTELGLSLCMQREGDMPWLSTYGFSMYNEEYLLSEEVTDITFPLSSLRDSVYIDDLWNIVTTVPSEEPGFLASYFLPQYNDRLPGPTAIRYTDVGIEGNPDTVVKMFIRQDRELSLQFPPFTGLRGAPVTGTDNLRHQLTLSYPEYYFASCFSFIVERPAPVSTFFEFGSDSLHFDGPEGCIYLDRKAGIILRPDSDLHYGSSGQGMLAVEPESKIIVGAGSSFNIGSTFRILNRPEEQVAHIYLEEGSVLSFGEHARAELKFPEEPGFIDVYNNGGAVNFGPLTPAEQAFFRFIYPESDVEQRVVQDILAFPNPVKAGDRVGIQLPDAEMGERADYRLLSSTGQELLTGQVSLDSSPLIQLPAKLAVGVYWLLVDSSDRRYQRRLLVH
;
A
#
# COMPACT_ATOMS: atom_id res chain seq x y z
N MET A 1 55.85 15.52 -4.59
CA MET A 1 55.31 14.35 -3.85
C MET A 1 54.65 14.73 -2.52
N LEU A 2 55.27 15.53 -1.65
CA LEU A 2 54.67 15.89 -0.34
C LEU A 2 53.37 16.74 -0.42
N ARG A 3 53.16 17.50 -1.51
CA ARG A 3 51.92 18.28 -1.73
C ARG A 3 50.73 17.47 -2.24
N LEU A 4 50.95 16.27 -2.81
CA LEU A 4 49.85 15.41 -3.31
C LEU A 4 49.22 14.58 -2.17
N LEU A 5 50.03 14.19 -1.18
CA LEU A 5 49.57 13.49 0.03
C LEU A 5 48.73 14.39 0.95
N PHE A 6 49.00 15.69 0.98
CA PHE A 6 48.21 16.64 1.79
C PHE A 6 46.81 16.90 1.19
N LEU A 7 46.66 16.83 -0.14
CA LEU A 7 45.34 16.92 -0.79
C LEU A 7 44.52 15.64 -0.63
N PHE A 8 45.13 14.46 -0.70
CA PHE A 8 44.43 13.19 -0.42
C PHE A 8 44.00 13.07 1.05
N GLY A 9 44.81 13.58 1.99
CA GLY A 9 44.43 13.65 3.41
C GLY A 9 43.27 14.60 3.68
N LEU A 10 43.14 15.70 2.92
CA LEU A 10 42.02 16.64 3.03
C LEU A 10 40.73 16.15 2.36
N CYS A 11 40.82 15.39 1.26
CA CYS A 11 39.64 14.77 0.62
C CYS A 11 39.04 13.60 1.41
N CYS A 12 39.83 12.88 2.21
CA CYS A 12 39.28 11.84 3.11
C CYS A 12 38.67 12.43 4.39
N THR A 13 39.08 13.63 4.82
CA THR A 13 38.47 14.31 5.98
C THR A 13 37.16 15.03 5.66
N THR A 14 36.81 15.21 4.38
CA THR A 14 35.50 15.78 3.99
C THR A 14 34.36 14.75 3.97
N LEU A 15 34.66 13.45 4.06
CA LEU A 15 33.65 12.40 4.27
C LEU A 15 33.17 12.34 5.73
N TYR A 16 33.97 12.81 6.69
CA TYR A 16 33.55 13.02 8.09
C TYR A 16 32.67 14.26 8.30
N GLY A 17 32.18 14.88 7.21
CA GLY A 17 31.32 16.06 7.26
C GLY A 17 29.82 15.76 7.40
N GLN A 18 29.41 14.50 7.51
CA GLN A 18 28.00 14.10 7.50
C GLN A 18 27.40 13.96 8.91
N GLY A 19 27.61 14.91 9.83
CA GLY A 19 26.74 15.06 11.02
C GLY A 19 26.57 13.84 11.96
N ASP A 20 27.37 12.78 11.83
CA ASP A 20 27.26 11.59 12.67
C ASP A 20 27.61 11.93 14.12
N VAL A 21 26.65 11.73 15.02
CA VAL A 21 26.90 11.78 16.45
C VAL A 21 27.32 10.39 16.89
N PHE A 22 28.63 10.10 16.83
CA PHE A 22 29.18 8.80 17.25
C PHE A 22 28.90 8.56 18.73
N PHE A 23 27.97 7.63 19.01
CA PHE A 23 27.52 7.35 20.36
C PHE A 23 28.67 6.99 21.31
N GLN A 24 29.61 6.17 20.81
CA GLN A 24 30.74 5.66 21.61
C GLN A 24 31.75 6.74 22.05
N GLU A 25 31.66 7.95 21.48
CA GLU A 25 32.50 9.10 21.84
C GLU A 25 31.73 10.18 22.62
N ASP A 26 30.41 10.02 22.78
CA ASP A 26 29.49 11.05 23.26
C ASP A 26 29.23 11.02 24.78
N PHE A 27 30.17 10.54 25.60
CA PHE A 27 29.91 10.30 27.02
C PHE A 27 30.50 11.35 27.97
N TYR A 28 29.88 11.47 29.14
CA TYR A 28 30.43 12.17 30.30
C TYR A 28 30.10 11.44 31.59
N GLU A 29 30.97 11.61 32.59
CA GLU A 29 30.67 11.21 33.96
C GLU A 29 29.94 12.35 34.67
N GLY A 30 28.78 12.06 35.25
CA GLY A 30 27.95 13.10 35.83
C GLY A 30 26.75 12.56 36.60
N VAL A 31 25.74 13.43 36.73
CA VAL A 31 24.47 13.14 37.40
C VAL A 31 23.44 12.74 36.33
N CYS A 32 22.54 11.82 36.65
CA CYS A 32 21.51 11.39 35.72
C CYS A 32 20.66 12.57 35.21
N PRO A 33 20.36 12.63 33.90
CA PRO A 33 19.49 13.67 33.34
C PRO A 33 18.08 13.71 33.93
N TYR A 34 17.60 12.59 34.48
CA TYR A 34 16.23 12.44 34.99
C TYR A 34 16.14 12.33 36.52
N ASP A 35 17.23 11.95 37.19
CA ASP A 35 17.30 11.79 38.65
C ASP A 35 18.60 12.37 39.22
N SER A 36 18.50 13.53 39.86
CA SER A 36 19.69 14.22 40.37
C SER A 36 20.42 13.51 41.52
N SER A 37 19.85 12.43 42.05
CA SER A 37 20.45 11.62 43.12
C SER A 37 21.38 10.52 42.62
N GLN A 38 21.36 10.20 41.33
CA GLN A 38 22.15 9.14 40.71
C GLN A 38 23.32 9.70 39.90
N THR A 39 24.45 9.00 39.90
CA THR A 39 25.65 9.36 39.12
C THR A 39 26.15 8.18 38.32
N GLY A 40 26.74 8.44 37.15
CA GLY A 40 27.21 7.42 36.23
C GLY A 40 27.75 8.02 34.94
N PHE A 41 27.87 7.18 33.91
CA PHE A 41 28.18 7.61 32.56
C PHE A 41 26.90 7.85 31.79
N TYR A 42 26.81 8.99 31.11
CA TYR A 42 25.64 9.36 30.31
C TYR A 42 26.08 9.96 28.98
N PRO A 43 25.33 9.69 27.89
CA PRO A 43 25.56 10.36 26.62
C PRO A 43 25.14 11.84 26.70
N ARG A 44 25.75 12.71 25.89
CA ARG A 44 25.43 14.17 25.87
C ARG A 44 24.33 14.50 24.88
N SER A 45 24.40 13.91 23.69
CA SER A 45 23.52 14.14 22.55
C SER A 45 22.45 13.06 22.40
N TYR A 46 22.62 11.90 23.03
CA TYR A 46 21.57 10.88 23.10
C TYR A 46 20.75 10.99 24.39
N ALA A 47 19.46 10.68 24.28
CA ALA A 47 18.56 10.50 25.40
C ALA A 47 17.98 9.10 25.35
N PHE A 48 18.16 8.33 26.43
CA PHE A 48 17.54 7.03 26.65
C PHE A 48 16.50 7.20 27.74
N PHE A 49 15.25 6.86 27.48
CA PHE A 49 14.18 7.20 28.41
C PHE A 49 12.98 6.26 28.28
N ILE A 50 12.11 6.36 29.29
CA ILE A 50 10.79 5.75 29.34
C ILE A 50 9.77 6.86 29.59
N THR A 51 8.50 6.63 29.26
CA THR A 51 7.43 7.62 29.45
C THR A 51 6.27 7.04 30.26
N LEU A 52 5.56 7.90 30.99
CA LEU A 52 4.47 7.51 31.89
C LEU A 52 3.31 6.82 31.17
N ASP A 53 3.06 7.15 29.91
CA ASP A 53 1.99 6.59 29.07
C ASP A 53 2.49 5.58 28.03
N ASN A 54 3.78 5.25 28.06
CA ASN A 54 4.43 4.31 27.14
C ASN A 54 4.37 4.75 25.66
N THR A 55 4.27 6.06 25.39
CA THR A 55 4.36 6.67 24.07
C THR A 55 5.66 7.46 23.90
N TYR A 56 6.20 7.55 22.68
CA TYR A 56 7.49 8.18 22.43
C TYR A 56 7.54 9.68 22.79
N ASP A 57 6.45 10.42 22.52
CA ASP A 57 6.31 11.84 22.88
C ASP A 57 5.68 12.06 24.26
N GLY A 58 5.50 10.99 25.03
CA GLY A 58 4.91 11.04 26.36
C GLY A 58 5.77 11.77 27.39
N VAL A 59 5.18 12.05 28.55
CA VAL A 59 5.93 12.65 29.67
C VAL A 59 6.98 11.64 30.15
N VAL A 60 8.26 12.05 30.16
CA VAL A 60 9.38 11.23 30.64
C VAL A 60 9.13 10.80 32.10
N ASP A 61 9.28 9.51 32.35
CA ASP A 61 9.18 8.95 33.68
C ASP A 61 10.54 9.00 34.38
N SER A 62 10.67 9.95 35.30
CA SER A 62 11.90 10.19 36.06
C SER A 62 12.19 9.17 37.16
N SER A 63 11.36 8.12 37.31
CA SER A 63 11.59 7.06 38.29
C SER A 63 12.64 6.04 37.85
N TRP A 64 13.01 6.04 36.57
CA TRP A 64 14.08 5.22 36.02
C TRP A 64 15.18 6.09 35.43
N CYS A 65 16.42 5.67 35.60
CA CYS A 65 17.59 6.34 35.05
C CYS A 65 18.43 5.35 34.23
N PRO A 66 18.75 5.64 32.96
CA PRO A 66 19.59 4.77 32.15
C PRO A 66 21.05 4.83 32.64
N VAL A 67 21.56 3.77 33.26
CA VAL A 67 22.94 3.72 33.72
C VAL A 67 23.81 3.00 32.69
N PHE A 68 24.90 3.66 32.26
CA PHE A 68 25.87 3.06 31.35
C PHE A 68 27.14 2.60 32.09
N SER A 69 27.64 1.43 31.71
CA SER A 69 28.93 0.90 32.12
C SER A 69 29.96 1.05 30.99
N TYR A 70 31.24 1.20 31.37
CA TYR A 70 32.36 1.24 30.43
C TYR A 70 33.10 -0.11 30.45
N GLU A 71 33.28 -0.70 29.27
CA GLU A 71 34.07 -1.93 29.09
C GLU A 71 35.28 -1.68 28.17
N GLU A 72 36.47 -1.88 28.72
CA GLU A 72 37.72 -1.74 27.98
C GLU A 72 37.94 -2.93 27.04
N GLY A 73 38.43 -2.66 25.82
CA GLY A 73 38.84 -3.70 24.87
C GLY A 73 37.75 -4.21 23.92
N ARG A 74 36.52 -3.67 23.99
CA ARG A 74 35.48 -3.89 22.96
C ARG A 74 35.33 -2.68 22.05
N PRO A 75 34.85 -2.86 20.79
CA PRO A 75 34.61 -1.73 19.91
C PRO A 75 33.39 -0.91 20.36
N SER A 76 32.39 -1.54 20.97
CA SER A 76 31.32 -0.87 21.74
C SER A 76 31.72 -0.75 23.22
N ARG A 77 32.27 0.40 23.58
CA ARG A 77 32.86 0.68 24.90
C ARG A 77 31.82 0.94 25.99
N TYR A 78 30.63 1.40 25.62
CA TYR A 78 29.57 1.71 26.58
C TYR A 78 28.35 0.80 26.40
N ARG A 79 27.78 0.33 27.50
CA ARG A 79 26.57 -0.49 27.53
C ARG A 79 25.55 0.07 28.50
N LEU A 80 24.31 0.15 28.06
CA LEU A 80 23.15 0.42 28.90
C LEU A 80 22.85 -0.84 29.71
N GLU A 81 22.93 -0.73 31.03
CA GLU A 81 22.50 -1.79 31.94
C GLU A 81 20.97 -1.76 32.06
N LEU A 82 20.33 -2.93 31.94
CA LEU A 82 18.86 -3.05 31.94
C LEU A 82 18.35 -4.00 33.04
N GLU A 83 19.16 -4.26 34.07
CA GLU A 83 18.76 -5.15 35.18
C GLU A 83 17.52 -4.65 35.93
N ASP A 84 17.34 -3.33 36.03
CA ASP A 84 16.22 -2.66 36.70
C ASP A 84 15.11 -2.19 35.74
N PHE A 85 15.25 -2.47 34.45
CA PHE A 85 14.28 -2.06 33.42
C PHE A 85 13.02 -2.94 33.47
N ASP A 86 11.85 -2.30 33.40
CA ASP A 86 10.56 -3.00 33.26
C ASP A 86 10.28 -3.34 31.79
N PHE A 87 10.50 -4.61 31.42
CA PHE A 87 10.30 -5.14 30.07
C PHE A 87 8.84 -5.13 29.56
N ASN A 88 7.87 -4.73 30.39
CA ASN A 88 6.52 -4.45 29.92
C ASN A 88 6.37 -3.03 29.33
N ARG A 89 7.44 -2.23 29.38
CA ARG A 89 7.50 -0.86 28.87
C ARG A 89 8.41 -0.78 27.66
N LYS A 90 8.22 0.29 26.88
CA LYS A 90 9.08 0.60 25.73
C LYS A 90 10.29 1.40 26.19
N LEU A 91 11.46 1.03 25.67
CA LEU A 91 12.65 1.88 25.76
C LEU A 91 12.65 2.83 24.58
N PHE A 92 12.77 4.12 24.84
CA PHE A 92 12.92 5.14 23.81
C PHE A 92 14.36 5.63 23.76
N ILE A 93 14.88 5.82 22.54
CA ILE A 93 16.20 6.37 22.28
C ILE A 93 16.02 7.52 21.30
N ARG A 94 16.68 8.65 21.52
CA ARG A 94 16.72 9.72 20.51
C ARG A 94 18.03 10.49 20.53
N VAL A 95 18.41 11.00 19.36
CA VAL A 95 19.48 11.97 19.17
C VAL A 95 18.87 13.36 19.12
N LEU A 96 19.34 14.24 20.00
CA LEU A 96 18.97 15.65 20.01
C LEU A 96 20.04 16.46 19.28
N PHE A 97 19.74 16.85 18.05
CA PHE A 97 20.58 17.77 17.29
C PHE A 97 20.34 19.20 17.81
N THR A 98 21.12 19.65 18.79
CA THR A 98 21.08 21.05 19.25
C THR A 98 21.83 21.95 18.27
N ASP A 99 21.27 23.10 17.91
CA ASP A 99 21.94 24.17 17.15
C ASP A 99 23.32 24.50 17.78
N PRO A 100 24.45 24.46 17.02
CA PRO A 100 24.58 24.48 15.56
C PRO A 100 24.76 23.13 14.85
N VAL A 101 24.43 22.02 15.51
CA VAL A 101 24.70 20.65 15.05
C VAL A 101 23.52 20.04 14.27
N ALA A 102 22.53 20.85 13.84
CA ALA A 102 21.47 20.37 12.96
C ALA A 102 22.10 19.78 11.69
N GLN A 103 21.84 18.50 11.40
CA GLN A 103 22.45 17.80 10.27
C GLN A 103 21.75 18.25 8.98
N PRO A 104 22.41 19.04 8.11
CA PRO A 104 21.79 19.49 6.88
C PRO A 104 21.57 18.29 5.95
N ILE A 105 20.40 18.25 5.33
CA ILE A 105 20.07 17.26 4.32
C ILE A 105 19.86 17.96 2.98
N ARG A 106 20.31 17.30 1.91
CA ARG A 106 20.18 17.81 0.55
C ARG A 106 18.73 17.72 0.11
N PRO A 107 18.22 18.68 -0.69
CA PRO A 107 16.94 18.52 -1.35
C PRO A 107 16.98 17.41 -2.41
N SER A 108 15.84 16.77 -2.65
CA SER A 108 15.65 15.75 -3.69
C SER A 108 16.68 14.61 -3.62
N ALA A 109 16.95 14.13 -2.41
CA ALA A 109 17.96 13.10 -2.15
C ALA A 109 17.39 11.95 -1.34
N ASP A 110 17.85 10.75 -1.68
CA ASP A 110 17.63 9.53 -0.90
C ASP A 110 18.65 9.44 0.23
N TYR A 111 18.16 9.15 1.43
CA TYR A 111 18.96 8.94 2.62
C TYR A 111 18.63 7.61 3.24
N TYR A 112 19.67 6.87 3.62
CA TYR A 112 19.57 5.70 4.48
C TYR A 112 19.75 6.12 5.91
N LEU A 113 18.85 5.61 6.74
CA LEU A 113 18.96 5.67 8.18
C LEU A 113 19.35 4.27 8.67
N GLU A 114 20.58 4.16 9.14
CA GLU A 114 21.12 2.96 9.78
C GLU A 114 21.18 3.21 11.29
N LEU A 115 20.90 2.16 12.06
CA LEU A 115 21.08 2.14 13.49
C LEU A 115 21.62 0.78 13.86
N ASP A 116 22.80 0.78 14.46
CA ASP A 116 23.38 -0.42 15.00
C ASP A 116 22.95 -0.60 16.44
N LEU A 117 22.20 -1.65 16.73
CA LEU A 117 22.00 -2.11 18.10
C LEU A 117 22.79 -3.41 18.32
N TRP A 118 23.17 -3.64 19.57
CA TRP A 118 23.88 -4.86 19.92
C TRP A 118 23.50 -5.35 21.32
N SER A 119 23.10 -6.61 21.41
CA SER A 119 22.86 -7.33 22.67
C SER A 119 22.88 -8.84 22.44
N GLU A 120 23.49 -9.58 23.35
CA GLU A 120 23.41 -11.05 23.41
C GLU A 120 22.32 -11.55 24.39
N ALA A 121 21.68 -10.63 25.14
CA ALA A 121 20.80 -10.96 26.26
C ALA A 121 19.36 -10.45 26.07
N LEU A 122 19.06 -9.87 24.91
CA LEU A 122 17.78 -9.27 24.55
C LEU A 122 17.31 -9.74 23.19
N GLY A 123 16.02 -10.02 23.09
CA GLY A 123 15.31 -10.10 21.82
C GLY A 123 14.41 -8.87 21.63
N LEU A 124 14.02 -8.57 20.40
CA LEU A 124 12.90 -7.68 20.13
C LEU A 124 11.61 -8.49 20.17
N ASN A 125 10.56 -7.92 20.77
CA ASN A 125 9.25 -8.55 20.75
C ASN A 125 8.78 -8.65 19.27
N PRO A 126 8.46 -9.86 18.76
CA PRO A 126 8.03 -10.09 17.38
C PRO A 126 6.69 -9.44 17.01
N ASP A 127 5.96 -8.89 17.98
CA ASP A 127 4.82 -8.04 17.68
C ASP A 127 5.32 -6.79 16.92
N SER A 128 5.29 -6.87 15.58
CA SER A 128 5.84 -5.93 14.57
C SER A 128 5.33 -4.49 14.70
N LEU A 129 4.42 -4.25 15.65
CA LEU A 129 3.78 -2.98 15.94
C LEU A 129 4.38 -2.23 17.12
N CYS A 130 5.35 -2.80 17.82
CA CYS A 130 5.77 -2.26 19.09
C CYS A 130 7.06 -1.41 18.98
N SER A 131 7.98 -1.83 18.12
CA SER A 131 9.28 -1.18 17.91
C SER A 131 9.33 -0.38 16.61
N HIS A 132 9.79 0.86 16.70
CA HIS A 132 9.71 1.85 15.64
C HIS A 132 10.96 2.71 15.58
N ARG A 133 11.38 3.12 14.39
CA ARG A 133 12.31 4.24 14.19
C ARG A 133 11.53 5.51 13.97
N ILE A 134 12.15 6.64 14.27
CA ILE A 134 11.54 7.95 14.14
C ILE A 134 12.56 8.88 13.48
N LEU A 135 12.13 9.59 12.44
CA LEU A 135 12.89 10.64 11.79
C LEU A 135 12.06 11.90 11.83
N ARG A 136 12.63 12.99 12.33
CA ARG A 136 12.05 14.32 12.20
C ARG A 136 13.04 15.24 11.53
N TYR A 137 12.56 16.01 10.56
CA TYR A 137 13.33 17.07 9.94
C TYR A 137 12.49 18.32 9.79
N ALA A 138 13.18 19.46 9.71
CA ALA A 138 12.57 20.73 9.40
C ALA A 138 13.03 21.18 8.02
N ALA A 139 12.11 21.78 7.26
CA ALA A 139 12.36 22.32 5.95
C ALA A 139 11.89 23.77 5.87
N VAL A 140 12.65 24.64 5.19
CA VAL A 140 12.26 26.03 4.94
C VAL A 140 11.67 26.13 3.54
N ALA A 141 10.39 26.51 3.50
CA ALA A 141 9.69 26.80 2.26
C ALA A 141 10.22 28.06 1.60
N ASN A 142 9.96 28.21 0.30
CA ASN A 142 10.25 29.45 -0.44
C ASN A 142 9.52 30.69 0.15
N SER A 143 8.45 30.48 0.93
CA SER A 143 7.76 31.55 1.70
C SER A 143 8.54 32.03 2.94
N GLY A 144 9.57 31.29 3.36
CA GLY A 144 10.29 31.48 4.62
C GLY A 144 9.70 30.71 5.80
N ASP A 145 8.57 30.02 5.61
CA ASP A 145 7.95 29.22 6.67
C ASP A 145 8.76 27.95 6.95
N THR A 146 8.92 27.59 8.22
CA THR A 146 9.51 26.31 8.62
C THR A 146 8.42 25.25 8.76
N ILE A 147 8.62 24.12 8.09
CA ILE A 147 7.71 22.99 8.07
C ILE A 147 8.37 21.81 8.76
N ALA A 148 7.68 21.23 9.73
CA ALA A 148 8.12 20.00 10.37
C ALA A 148 7.61 18.79 9.57
N ARG A 149 8.48 17.78 9.47
CA ARG A 149 8.19 16.45 8.93
C ARG A 149 8.53 15.41 9.98
N SER A 150 7.71 14.36 10.07
CA SER A 150 7.90 13.27 11.02
C SER A 150 7.55 11.97 10.32
N PHE A 151 8.50 11.04 10.33
CA PHE A 151 8.31 9.69 9.84
C PHE A 151 8.56 8.73 10.97
N THR A 152 7.72 7.70 11.02
CA THR A 152 7.96 6.51 11.82
C THR A 152 8.43 5.43 10.85
N PHE A 153 9.12 4.37 11.30
CA PHE A 153 9.41 3.20 10.47
C PHE A 153 9.33 1.93 11.31
N ASP A 154 8.62 0.92 10.82
CA ASP A 154 8.53 -0.37 11.49
C ASP A 154 9.90 -1.09 11.44
N LEU A 155 10.33 -1.64 12.57
CA LEU A 155 11.50 -2.53 12.63
C LEU A 155 11.07 -3.94 12.20
N PRO A 156 11.56 -4.46 11.05
CA PRO A 156 11.06 -5.70 10.47
C PRO A 156 11.51 -6.96 11.22
N ASP A 157 12.63 -6.88 11.97
CA ASP A 157 13.29 -8.04 12.53
C ASP A 157 13.16 -8.18 14.05
N THR A 158 13.20 -9.44 14.50
CA THR A 158 13.17 -9.83 15.92
C THR A 158 14.54 -9.80 16.59
N TYR A 159 15.58 -9.59 15.80
CA TYR A 159 16.97 -9.71 16.23
C TYR A 159 17.62 -8.34 16.36
N VAL A 160 18.33 -8.12 17.46
CA VAL A 160 18.92 -6.82 17.82
C VAL A 160 20.18 -6.52 17.00
N GLU A 161 20.86 -7.52 16.40
CA GLU A 161 22.19 -7.36 15.79
C GLU A 161 22.24 -7.00 14.28
N GLU A 162 21.19 -6.45 13.68
CA GLU A 162 21.24 -6.08 12.25
C GLU A 162 21.16 -4.57 12.01
N ALA A 163 22.00 -4.09 11.09
CA ALA A 163 21.84 -2.82 10.41
C ALA A 163 20.48 -2.86 9.70
N VAL A 164 19.44 -2.39 10.39
CA VAL A 164 18.15 -2.24 9.75
C VAL A 164 18.29 -1.02 8.84
N ASP A 165 18.14 -1.19 7.54
CA ASP A 165 18.24 -0.08 6.59
C ASP A 165 16.83 0.39 6.22
N ARG A 166 16.53 1.66 6.49
CA ARG A 166 15.32 2.31 5.98
C ARG A 166 15.71 3.57 5.26
N CYS A 167 15.13 3.77 4.08
CA CYS A 167 15.32 5.01 3.34
C CYS A 167 14.28 6.06 3.68
N PHE A 168 14.62 7.32 3.46
CA PHE A 168 13.64 8.37 3.22
C PHE A 168 14.10 9.29 2.08
N PHE A 169 13.14 9.88 1.38
CA PHE A 169 13.38 10.83 0.30
C PHE A 169 13.09 12.26 0.79
N THR A 170 14.00 13.20 0.54
CA THR A 170 13.81 14.61 0.88
C THR A 170 13.08 15.40 -0.21
N GLU A 171 12.13 16.24 0.16
CA GLU A 171 11.46 17.15 -0.77
C GLU A 171 12.43 18.21 -1.33
N ASN A 172 12.02 18.98 -2.35
CA ASN A 172 12.84 20.07 -2.90
C ASN A 172 12.61 21.40 -2.18
N PHE A 173 13.24 21.57 -1.01
CA PHE A 173 13.24 22.83 -0.27
C PHE A 173 14.63 23.51 -0.28
N GLU A 174 14.66 24.84 -0.16
CA GLU A 174 15.89 25.64 -0.17
C GLU A 174 16.88 25.22 0.93
N SER A 175 16.36 24.90 2.12
CA SER A 175 17.15 24.36 3.22
C SER A 175 16.35 23.38 4.05
N GLN A 176 17.01 22.31 4.48
CA GLN A 176 16.42 21.23 5.26
C GLN A 176 17.46 20.65 6.21
N TRP A 177 17.02 20.23 7.39
CA TRP A 177 17.91 19.59 8.37
C TRP A 177 17.15 18.64 9.28
N VAL A 178 17.82 17.56 9.67
CA VAL A 178 17.31 16.63 10.66
C VAL A 178 17.27 17.32 12.02
N THR A 179 16.14 17.19 12.71
CA THR A 179 15.92 17.72 14.05
C THR A 179 15.90 16.62 15.10
N GLU A 180 15.55 15.39 14.71
CA GLU A 180 15.53 14.24 15.61
C GLU A 180 15.70 12.93 14.83
N LEU A 181 16.54 12.05 15.34
CA LEU A 181 16.54 10.62 15.01
C LEU A 181 16.16 9.86 16.28
N GLY A 182 15.24 8.93 16.17
CA GLY A 182 14.60 8.31 17.32
C GLY A 182 14.29 6.84 17.12
N LEU A 183 13.98 6.20 18.24
CA LEU A 183 13.68 4.79 18.32
C LEU A 183 12.74 4.53 19.49
N SER A 184 11.83 3.58 19.29
CA SER A 184 10.99 2.92 20.28
C SER A 184 11.30 1.43 20.21
N LEU A 185 11.64 0.80 21.33
CA LEU A 185 11.95 -0.61 21.41
C LEU A 185 11.04 -1.31 22.40
N CYS A 186 10.42 -2.40 21.95
CA CYS A 186 9.79 -3.37 22.82
C CYS A 186 10.70 -4.58 22.89
N MET A 187 11.34 -4.73 24.05
CA MET A 187 12.37 -5.73 24.27
C MET A 187 11.80 -6.87 25.11
N GLN A 188 12.33 -8.06 24.91
CA GLN A 188 12.12 -9.20 25.78
C GLN A 188 13.46 -9.64 26.38
N ARG A 189 13.45 -10.00 27.66
CA ARG A 189 14.63 -10.50 28.35
C ARG A 189 14.90 -11.95 27.96
N GLU A 190 16.09 -12.21 27.43
CA GLU A 190 16.53 -13.57 27.05
C GLU A 190 17.65 -14.11 27.94
N GLY A 191 18.39 -13.22 28.63
CA GLY A 191 19.50 -13.57 29.52
C GLY A 191 19.39 -13.02 30.95
N ASP A 192 20.28 -13.52 31.81
CA ASP A 192 20.32 -13.14 33.24
C ASP A 192 20.86 -11.72 33.49
N MET A 193 21.67 -11.18 32.58
CA MET A 193 22.19 -9.81 32.66
C MET A 193 21.83 -9.07 31.37
N PRO A 194 20.62 -8.49 31.28
CA PRO A 194 20.21 -7.76 30.10
C PRO A 194 20.99 -6.46 29.97
N TRP A 195 21.57 -6.24 28.79
CA TRP A 195 22.30 -5.02 28.43
C TRP A 195 22.03 -4.67 26.98
N LEU A 196 22.21 -3.41 26.61
CA LEU A 196 22.10 -2.92 25.24
C LEU A 196 23.28 -2.02 24.90
N SER A 197 23.83 -2.12 23.70
CA SER A 197 24.81 -1.17 23.16
C SER A 197 24.42 -0.73 21.75
N THR A 198 25.03 0.34 21.26
CA THR A 198 24.80 0.90 19.92
C THR A 198 26.05 1.61 19.42
N TYR A 199 26.27 1.68 18.10
CA TYR A 199 27.27 2.61 17.54
C TYR A 199 26.70 4.02 17.31
N GLY A 200 25.38 4.16 17.44
CA GLY A 200 24.64 5.38 17.17
C GLY A 200 23.79 5.24 15.91
N PHE A 201 23.15 6.34 15.55
CA PHE A 201 22.52 6.46 14.24
C PHE A 201 23.58 6.90 13.22
N SER A 202 23.54 6.27 12.06
CA SER A 202 24.29 6.69 10.88
C SER A 202 23.27 7.13 9.84
N MET A 203 23.50 8.29 9.23
CA MET A 203 22.68 8.73 8.11
C MET A 203 23.58 9.08 6.93
N TYR A 204 23.46 8.30 5.87
CA TYR A 204 24.22 8.51 4.65
C TYR A 204 23.28 8.61 3.45
N ASN A 205 23.61 9.52 2.55
CA ASN A 205 23.06 9.53 1.21
C ASN A 205 23.95 8.60 0.39
N GLU A 206 23.39 7.55 -0.22
CA GLU A 206 24.17 6.81 -1.21
C GLU A 206 24.41 7.76 -2.39
N GLU A 207 25.69 8.01 -2.69
CA GLU A 207 26.13 8.63 -3.94
C GLU A 207 25.91 7.67 -5.11
N TYR A 208 24.73 7.03 -5.20
CA TYR A 208 24.28 6.58 -6.50
C TYR A 208 24.26 7.79 -7.42
N LEU A 209 24.47 7.54 -8.70
CA LEU A 209 24.36 8.52 -9.77
C LEU A 209 22.90 9.02 -9.89
N LEU A 210 22.32 9.59 -8.83
CA LEU A 210 21.21 10.54 -8.89
C LEU A 210 21.79 11.82 -9.50
N SER A 211 22.20 11.75 -10.77
CA SER A 211 22.97 12.81 -11.39
C SER A 211 22.08 13.85 -12.06
N GLU A 212 20.86 13.49 -12.48
CA GLU A 212 20.06 14.34 -13.37
C GLU A 212 18.55 14.36 -13.14
N GLU A 213 18.03 15.58 -13.11
CA GLU A 213 16.60 15.90 -13.20
C GLU A 213 16.04 15.42 -14.54
N VAL A 214 15.04 14.52 -14.49
CA VAL A 214 14.32 14.10 -15.69
C VAL A 214 13.13 15.03 -15.94
N THR A 215 13.25 15.86 -16.97
CA THR A 215 12.20 16.82 -17.35
C THR A 215 11.34 16.36 -18.53
N ASP A 216 11.84 15.43 -19.34
CA ASP A 216 11.15 14.88 -20.51
C ASP A 216 11.36 13.36 -20.59
N ILE A 217 10.26 12.65 -20.79
CA ILE A 217 10.22 11.21 -21.00
C ILE A 217 9.44 10.99 -22.29
N THR A 218 10.13 10.58 -23.35
CA THR A 218 9.51 10.44 -24.67
C THR A 218 9.87 9.10 -25.28
N PHE A 219 8.86 8.29 -25.60
CA PHE A 219 9.05 7.04 -26.33
C PHE A 219 9.45 7.31 -27.78
N PRO A 220 10.60 6.78 -28.25
CA PRO A 220 10.92 6.84 -29.67
C PRO A 220 9.99 5.94 -30.48
N LEU A 221 9.84 6.23 -31.78
CA LEU A 221 9.03 5.38 -32.68
C LEU A 221 9.51 3.91 -32.71
N SER A 222 10.79 3.67 -32.40
CA SER A 222 11.39 2.34 -32.29
C SER A 222 10.85 1.49 -31.13
N SER A 223 10.12 2.07 -30.17
CA SER A 223 9.54 1.34 -29.02
C SER A 223 8.17 0.72 -29.32
N LEU A 224 7.60 0.94 -30.50
CA LEU A 224 6.30 0.37 -30.88
C LEU A 224 6.40 -1.15 -31.10
N ARG A 225 5.61 -1.93 -30.36
CA ARG A 225 5.45 -3.39 -30.48
C ARG A 225 3.97 -3.74 -30.41
N ASP A 226 3.44 -4.45 -31.41
CA ASP A 226 2.05 -4.95 -31.38
C ASP A 226 0.99 -3.90 -31.02
N SER A 227 1.15 -2.66 -31.51
CA SER A 227 0.28 -1.50 -31.24
C SER A 227 0.39 -0.88 -29.83
N VAL A 228 1.41 -1.24 -29.05
CA VAL A 228 1.74 -0.59 -27.78
C VAL A 228 3.18 -0.07 -27.80
N TYR A 229 3.44 1.06 -27.15
CA TYR A 229 4.80 1.52 -26.93
C TYR A 229 5.31 0.89 -25.64
N ILE A 230 6.45 0.20 -25.71
CA ILE A 230 7.02 -0.45 -24.53
C ILE A 230 8.54 -0.36 -24.58
N ASP A 231 9.12 0.12 -23.49
CA ASP A 231 10.55 0.30 -23.37
C ASP A 231 10.98 0.43 -21.92
N ASP A 232 12.29 0.29 -21.70
CA ASP A 232 12.92 0.49 -20.40
C ASP A 232 13.23 1.98 -20.20
N LEU A 233 13.29 2.45 -18.94
CA LEU A 233 13.45 3.86 -18.61
C LEU A 233 14.67 4.51 -19.29
N TRP A 234 15.78 3.76 -19.38
CA TRP A 234 17.03 4.18 -20.02
C TRP A 234 16.85 4.64 -21.48
N ASN A 235 15.94 4.03 -22.22
CA ASN A 235 15.77 4.31 -23.65
C ASN A 235 14.85 5.51 -23.94
N ILE A 236 14.11 5.99 -22.94
CA ILE A 236 13.05 7.00 -23.11
C ILE A 236 13.35 8.30 -22.36
N VAL A 237 14.37 8.33 -21.50
CA VAL A 237 14.88 9.53 -20.86
C VAL A 237 15.95 10.15 -21.77
N THR A 238 15.65 11.30 -22.36
CA THR A 238 16.49 11.91 -23.41
C THR A 238 17.58 12.84 -22.88
N THR A 239 17.51 13.24 -21.60
CA THR A 239 18.39 14.22 -20.96
C THR A 239 19.35 13.56 -19.96
N VAL A 240 20.22 12.67 -20.42
CA VAL A 240 21.31 12.11 -19.59
C VAL A 240 22.68 12.64 -20.05
N PRO A 241 23.25 13.70 -19.43
CA PRO A 241 24.62 14.15 -19.70
C PRO A 241 25.70 13.13 -19.26
N SER A 242 26.04 12.27 -20.21
CA SER A 242 27.39 11.76 -20.50
C SER A 242 28.03 10.69 -19.60
N GLU A 243 28.67 9.77 -20.32
CA GLU A 243 29.53 8.63 -19.92
C GLU A 243 28.79 7.52 -19.17
N GLU A 244 28.98 6.29 -19.64
CA GLU A 244 28.16 5.11 -19.33
C GLU A 244 27.67 5.08 -17.87
N PRO A 245 26.35 4.90 -17.65
CA PRO A 245 25.84 4.77 -16.30
C PRO A 245 26.58 3.61 -15.63
N GLY A 246 26.98 3.81 -14.39
CA GLY A 246 27.36 2.68 -13.55
C GLY A 246 26.24 1.64 -13.56
N PHE A 247 26.56 0.42 -13.14
CA PHE A 247 25.68 -0.75 -13.08
C PHE A 247 24.34 -0.54 -12.32
N LEU A 248 24.08 0.64 -11.75
CA LEU A 248 22.87 1.05 -11.04
C LEU A 248 22.60 2.54 -11.37
N ALA A 249 21.49 2.84 -12.05
CA ALA A 249 21.07 4.21 -12.35
C ALA A 249 19.66 4.48 -11.78
N SER A 250 19.57 5.46 -10.90
CA SER A 250 18.30 5.95 -10.35
C SER A 250 18.01 7.32 -10.93
N TYR A 251 16.82 7.49 -11.49
CA TYR A 251 16.36 8.77 -12.04
C TYR A 251 15.40 9.43 -11.08
N PHE A 252 15.42 10.76 -11.00
CA PHE A 252 14.45 11.48 -10.19
C PHE A 252 13.60 12.45 -11.01
N LEU A 253 12.33 12.57 -10.63
CA LEU A 253 11.44 13.58 -11.17
C LEU A 253 11.57 14.89 -10.40
N PRO A 254 11.74 16.03 -11.07
CA PRO A 254 11.95 17.29 -10.38
C PRO A 254 10.68 17.86 -9.74
N GLN A 255 10.84 18.41 -8.54
CA GLN A 255 9.83 19.24 -7.86
C GLN A 255 10.14 20.73 -8.04
N TYR A 256 9.80 21.34 -9.19
CA TYR A 256 9.98 22.80 -9.39
C TYR A 256 8.74 23.62 -9.01
N ASN A 257 8.23 23.52 -7.78
CA ASN A 257 7.02 24.27 -7.38
C ASN A 257 7.32 25.27 -6.27
N ASP A 258 6.75 26.46 -6.38
CA ASP A 258 6.80 27.51 -5.36
C ASP A 258 5.83 27.22 -4.19
N ARG A 259 4.95 26.23 -4.35
CA ARG A 259 3.96 25.79 -3.35
C ARG A 259 4.47 24.60 -2.56
N LEU A 260 4.02 24.52 -1.30
CA LEU A 260 4.27 23.36 -0.44
C LEU A 260 3.74 22.07 -1.11
N PRO A 261 4.55 21.00 -1.15
CA PRO A 261 4.06 19.69 -1.55
C PRO A 261 2.85 19.30 -0.70
N GLY A 262 1.82 18.79 -1.35
CA GLY A 262 0.53 18.53 -0.72
C GLY A 262 -0.47 17.92 -1.70
N PRO A 263 -1.59 17.36 -1.21
CA PRO A 263 -2.63 16.77 -2.04
C PRO A 263 -3.31 17.78 -2.98
N THR A 264 -3.18 19.08 -2.70
CA THR A 264 -3.68 20.18 -3.55
C THR A 264 -2.62 20.72 -4.52
N ALA A 265 -1.39 20.22 -4.45
CA ALA A 265 -0.24 20.70 -5.20
C ALA A 265 0.55 19.55 -5.85
N ILE A 266 -0.15 18.49 -6.27
CA ILE A 266 0.43 17.35 -6.99
C ILE A 266 1.02 17.81 -8.33
N ARG A 267 2.22 17.32 -8.66
CA ARG A 267 2.90 17.58 -9.93
C ARG A 267 2.97 16.32 -10.77
N TYR A 268 2.79 16.48 -12.08
CA TYR A 268 2.95 15.39 -13.04
C TYR A 268 3.97 15.75 -14.12
N THR A 269 4.85 14.81 -14.44
CA THR A 269 5.67 14.84 -15.65
C THR A 269 4.92 14.11 -16.76
N ASP A 270 4.80 14.75 -17.91
CA ASP A 270 4.12 14.19 -19.08
C ASP A 270 5.06 13.21 -19.80
N VAL A 271 4.55 12.00 -20.07
CA VAL A 271 5.24 10.95 -20.82
C VAL A 271 4.71 10.95 -22.24
N GLY A 272 5.54 11.35 -23.19
CA GLY A 272 5.20 11.55 -24.59
C GLY A 272 5.65 10.41 -25.50
N ILE A 273 5.33 10.57 -26.79
CA ILE A 273 5.80 9.73 -27.89
C ILE A 273 6.32 10.65 -28.98
N GLU A 274 7.41 10.25 -29.63
CA GLU A 274 7.94 10.95 -30.79
C GLU A 274 6.84 11.12 -31.86
N GLY A 275 6.59 12.38 -32.25
CA GLY A 275 5.55 12.74 -33.21
C GLY A 275 4.13 12.89 -32.63
N ASN A 276 3.86 12.34 -31.44
CA ASN A 276 2.61 12.43 -30.66
C ASN A 276 1.32 12.21 -31.48
N PRO A 277 0.77 10.98 -31.55
CA PRO A 277 -0.37 10.68 -32.40
C PRO A 277 -1.66 11.41 -31.95
N ASP A 278 -2.64 11.51 -32.87
CA ASP A 278 -3.98 12.06 -32.63
C ASP A 278 -4.98 11.03 -32.07
N THR A 279 -4.52 9.81 -31.83
CA THR A 279 -5.27 8.73 -31.17
C THR A 279 -4.64 8.34 -29.85
N VAL A 280 -5.47 7.94 -28.87
CA VAL A 280 -5.00 7.34 -27.63
C VAL A 280 -4.23 6.05 -27.94
N VAL A 281 -3.05 5.91 -27.34
CA VAL A 281 -2.24 4.69 -27.41
C VAL A 281 -1.85 4.28 -26.00
N LYS A 282 -1.31 3.07 -25.86
CA LYS A 282 -0.82 2.53 -24.60
C LYS A 282 0.71 2.61 -24.57
N MET A 283 1.25 3.03 -23.44
CA MET A 283 2.67 3.18 -23.18
C MET A 283 3.02 2.40 -21.91
N PHE A 284 4.09 1.63 -21.95
CA PHE A 284 4.57 0.82 -20.84
C PHE A 284 6.03 1.20 -20.57
N ILE A 285 6.28 1.83 -19.42
CA ILE A 285 7.63 2.02 -18.92
C ILE A 285 7.94 0.82 -18.04
N ARG A 286 8.90 0.00 -18.45
CA ARG A 286 9.42 -1.06 -17.60
C ARG A 286 10.44 -0.47 -16.62
N GLN A 287 10.32 -0.89 -15.38
CA GLN A 287 11.22 -0.58 -14.30
C GLN A 287 11.92 -1.90 -13.94
N ASP A 288 13.24 -1.90 -13.82
CA ASP A 288 13.99 -3.07 -13.39
C ASP A 288 14.79 -2.74 -12.13
N ARG A 289 15.48 -3.73 -11.57
CA ARG A 289 16.27 -3.60 -10.35
C ARG A 289 17.35 -2.52 -10.46
N GLU A 290 17.90 -2.32 -11.65
CA GLU A 290 19.06 -1.46 -11.89
C GLU A 290 18.64 -0.08 -12.42
N LEU A 291 17.39 0.05 -12.89
CA LEU A 291 16.78 1.22 -13.50
C LEU A 291 15.46 1.56 -12.79
N SER A 292 15.56 2.41 -11.76
CA SER A 292 14.40 2.87 -11.00
C SER A 292 14.13 4.37 -11.22
N LEU A 293 12.84 4.71 -11.30
CA LEU A 293 12.37 6.08 -11.21
C LEU A 293 11.95 6.36 -9.76
N GLN A 294 12.64 7.30 -9.14
CA GLN A 294 12.34 7.80 -7.81
C GLN A 294 11.39 9.00 -7.89
N PHE A 295 10.38 8.96 -7.03
CA PHE A 295 9.31 9.94 -6.97
C PHE A 295 9.37 10.69 -5.65
N PRO A 296 9.70 11.99 -5.67
CA PRO A 296 9.42 12.84 -4.53
C PRO A 296 7.94 12.77 -4.12
N PRO A 297 7.58 13.02 -2.84
CA PRO A 297 6.18 13.10 -2.41
C PRO A 297 5.34 14.01 -3.32
N PHE A 298 4.09 13.63 -3.60
CA PHE A 298 3.17 14.37 -4.45
C PHE A 298 3.65 14.62 -5.90
N THR A 299 4.57 13.79 -6.40
CA THR A 299 4.93 13.78 -7.83
C THR A 299 4.50 12.48 -8.50
N GLY A 300 4.21 12.53 -9.80
CA GLY A 300 3.82 11.35 -10.57
C GLY A 300 4.11 11.49 -12.05
N LEU A 301 3.88 10.40 -12.78
CA LEU A 301 3.88 10.39 -14.25
C LEU A 301 2.46 10.32 -14.78
N ARG A 302 2.23 10.91 -15.94
CA ARG A 302 0.99 10.72 -16.72
C ARG A 302 1.28 10.66 -18.20
N GLY A 303 0.41 10.03 -18.97
CA GLY A 303 0.50 10.12 -20.43
C GLY A 303 0.32 11.55 -20.92
N ALA A 304 1.12 11.95 -21.89
CA ALA A 304 1.00 13.25 -22.55
C ALA A 304 -0.37 13.42 -23.23
N PRO A 305 -0.83 14.67 -23.45
CA PRO A 305 -2.05 14.94 -24.18
C PRO A 305 -1.98 14.40 -25.62
N VAL A 306 -3.08 13.80 -26.08
CA VAL A 306 -3.24 13.37 -27.47
C VAL A 306 -3.29 14.60 -28.37
N THR A 307 -2.55 14.59 -29.48
CA THR A 307 -2.47 15.73 -30.40
C THR A 307 -3.87 16.18 -30.85
N GLY A 308 -4.11 17.50 -30.80
CA GLY A 308 -5.38 18.10 -31.20
C GLY A 308 -6.49 18.00 -30.14
N THR A 309 -6.18 17.57 -28.92
CA THR A 309 -7.15 17.49 -27.81
C THR A 309 -6.57 18.04 -26.51
N ASP A 310 -7.43 18.69 -25.71
CA ASP A 310 -7.02 19.21 -24.39
C ASP A 310 -7.31 18.24 -23.25
N ASN A 311 -8.21 17.27 -23.47
CA ASN A 311 -8.79 16.43 -22.41
C ASN A 311 -8.47 14.93 -22.54
N LEU A 312 -7.93 14.48 -23.69
CA LEU A 312 -7.56 13.09 -23.88
C LEU A 312 -6.05 12.93 -23.69
N ARG A 313 -5.66 11.86 -23.01
CA ARG A 313 -4.26 11.53 -22.73
C ARG A 313 -3.99 10.10 -23.18
N HIS A 314 -2.75 9.83 -23.52
CA HIS A 314 -2.29 8.46 -23.73
C HIS A 314 -2.39 7.66 -22.42
N GLN A 315 -2.57 6.35 -22.53
CA GLN A 315 -2.62 5.45 -21.37
C GLN A 315 -1.20 5.08 -20.97
N LEU A 316 -0.82 5.35 -19.74
CA LEU A 316 0.51 5.06 -19.22
C LEU A 316 0.44 3.89 -18.25
N THR A 317 1.38 2.96 -18.32
CA THR A 317 1.58 1.90 -17.35
C THR A 317 3.03 1.89 -16.90
N LEU A 318 3.24 1.97 -15.59
CA LEU A 318 4.53 1.79 -14.94
C LEU A 318 4.58 0.33 -14.48
N SER A 319 5.39 -0.48 -15.16
CA SER A 319 5.46 -1.93 -14.98
C SER A 319 6.68 -2.28 -14.15
N TYR A 320 6.44 -2.98 -13.04
CA TYR A 320 7.42 -3.53 -12.10
C TYR A 320 7.34 -5.07 -12.19
N PRO A 321 7.93 -5.68 -13.25
CA PRO A 321 7.76 -7.10 -13.54
C PRO A 321 8.52 -8.03 -12.60
N GLU A 322 9.61 -7.59 -11.98
CA GLU A 322 10.51 -8.40 -11.16
C GLU A 322 10.51 -7.95 -9.70
N TYR A 323 10.82 -8.91 -8.81
CA TYR A 323 11.01 -8.68 -7.38
C TYR A 323 12.30 -7.92 -7.15
N TYR A 324 12.25 -6.59 -7.21
CA TYR A 324 13.16 -5.71 -6.49
C TYR A 324 12.75 -4.27 -6.74
N PHE A 325 12.09 -3.68 -5.76
CA PHE A 325 12.17 -2.25 -5.60
C PHE A 325 13.59 -1.89 -5.17
N ALA A 326 14.39 -1.35 -6.09
CA ALA A 326 15.63 -0.68 -5.72
C ALA A 326 15.33 0.25 -4.53
N SER A 327 16.18 0.12 -3.53
CA SER A 327 16.08 0.71 -2.21
C SER A 327 15.47 2.11 -2.26
N CYS A 328 14.52 2.35 -1.35
CA CYS A 328 13.74 3.58 -1.18
C CYS A 328 12.37 3.65 -1.90
N PHE A 329 12.05 2.76 -2.85
CA PHE A 329 10.65 2.66 -3.32
C PHE A 329 9.70 2.13 -2.23
N SER A 330 10.22 1.40 -1.23
CA SER A 330 9.48 0.95 -0.04
C SER A 330 8.97 2.11 0.83
N PHE A 331 9.27 3.35 0.45
CA PHE A 331 8.81 4.56 1.11
C PHE A 331 7.90 5.35 0.17
N ILE A 332 6.66 4.89 0.01
CA ILE A 332 5.65 5.66 -0.75
C ILE A 332 4.93 6.58 0.23
N VAL A 333 5.38 7.85 0.35
CA VAL A 333 4.69 8.80 1.24
C VAL A 333 3.44 9.38 0.58
N GLU A 334 3.46 9.79 -0.68
CA GLU A 334 2.23 10.02 -1.46
C GLU A 334 2.48 9.84 -2.95
N ARG A 335 1.99 8.75 -3.54
CA ARG A 335 2.03 8.50 -4.99
C ARG A 335 0.66 8.67 -5.62
N PRO A 336 0.46 9.75 -6.39
CA PRO A 336 -0.70 9.89 -7.22
C PRO A 336 -0.52 9.09 -8.52
N ALA A 337 -1.45 8.19 -8.82
CA ALA A 337 -1.69 7.67 -10.16
C ALA A 337 -2.74 8.57 -10.82
N PRO A 338 -2.34 9.47 -11.73
CA PRO A 338 -3.28 10.36 -12.40
C PRO A 338 -4.15 9.61 -13.41
N VAL A 339 -5.14 10.32 -13.94
CA VAL A 339 -6.07 9.81 -14.96
C VAL A 339 -5.38 8.95 -16.02
N SER A 340 -5.93 7.75 -16.27
CA SER A 340 -5.43 6.80 -17.27
C SER A 340 -3.98 6.32 -17.06
N THR A 341 -3.49 6.35 -15.83
CA THR A 341 -2.18 5.80 -15.44
C THR A 341 -2.35 4.56 -14.56
N PHE A 342 -1.55 3.53 -14.83
CA PHE A 342 -1.61 2.25 -14.12
C PHE A 342 -0.25 1.90 -13.52
N PHE A 343 -0.26 1.36 -12.30
CA PHE A 343 0.87 0.64 -11.73
C PHE A 343 0.65 -0.86 -11.97
N GLU A 344 1.58 -1.52 -12.66
CA GLU A 344 1.54 -2.96 -12.86
C GLU A 344 2.62 -3.63 -12.01
N PHE A 345 2.23 -4.53 -11.12
CA PHE A 345 3.11 -5.22 -10.18
C PHE A 345 3.23 -6.72 -10.47
N GLY A 346 4.46 -7.23 -10.38
CA GLY A 346 4.77 -8.64 -10.16
C GLY A 346 4.50 -9.08 -8.71
N SER A 347 5.23 -10.09 -8.23
CA SER A 347 5.23 -10.44 -6.80
C SER A 347 6.12 -9.48 -6.03
N ASP A 348 5.61 -8.84 -4.98
CA ASP A 348 6.38 -7.93 -4.12
C ASP A 348 5.69 -7.63 -2.78
N SER A 349 6.35 -6.86 -1.92
CA SER A 349 5.77 -6.30 -0.70
C SER A 349 6.06 -4.80 -0.63
N LEU A 350 5.00 -4.01 -0.72
CA LEU A 350 5.01 -2.57 -0.55
C LEU A 350 4.67 -2.25 0.90
N HIS A 351 5.69 -2.08 1.72
CA HIS A 351 5.51 -1.64 3.10
C HIS A 351 5.32 -0.12 3.17
N PHE A 352 4.56 0.35 4.16
CA PHE A 352 4.51 1.77 4.50
C PHE A 352 5.03 1.91 5.91
N ASP A 353 5.99 2.79 6.08
CA ASP A 353 6.65 3.00 7.35
C ASP A 353 5.88 4.00 8.26
N GLY A 354 4.85 4.68 7.73
CA GLY A 354 4.00 5.56 8.52
C GLY A 354 2.54 5.62 8.06
N PRO A 355 1.65 6.14 8.91
CA PRO A 355 0.22 6.28 8.59
C PRO A 355 -0.05 7.26 7.43
N GLU A 356 0.91 8.14 7.13
CA GLU A 356 0.81 9.14 6.06
C GLU A 356 1.12 8.55 4.68
N GLY A 357 1.74 7.36 4.61
CA GLY A 357 2.08 6.70 3.36
C GLY A 357 0.86 6.41 2.49
N CYS A 358 0.87 6.80 1.21
CA CYS A 358 -0.33 6.73 0.39
C CYS A 358 -0.06 6.40 -1.08
N ILE A 359 -0.79 5.43 -1.65
CA ILE A 359 -1.07 5.40 -3.09
C ILE A 359 -2.47 5.98 -3.30
N TYR A 360 -2.55 7.05 -4.08
CA TYR A 360 -3.80 7.68 -4.49
C TYR A 360 -4.07 7.37 -5.96
N LEU A 361 -5.11 6.59 -6.22
CA LEU A 361 -5.60 6.31 -7.58
C LEU A 361 -6.65 7.35 -7.95
N ASP A 362 -6.27 8.27 -8.84
CA ASP A 362 -7.19 9.24 -9.45
C ASP A 362 -8.18 8.52 -10.39
N ARG A 363 -9.13 9.26 -10.94
CA ARG A 363 -10.19 8.70 -11.80
C ARG A 363 -9.60 7.95 -12.98
N LYS A 364 -10.09 6.74 -13.25
CA LYS A 364 -9.60 5.87 -14.36
C LYS A 364 -8.13 5.45 -14.24
N ALA A 365 -7.46 5.76 -13.14
CA ALA A 365 -6.15 5.20 -12.82
C ALA A 365 -6.30 3.80 -12.23
N GLY A 366 -5.20 3.07 -12.06
CA GLY A 366 -5.34 1.74 -11.49
C GLY A 366 -4.07 1.04 -11.03
N ILE A 367 -4.31 -0.11 -10.39
CA ILE A 367 -3.32 -1.11 -10.03
C ILE A 367 -3.64 -2.38 -10.81
N ILE A 368 -2.61 -3.03 -11.34
CA ILE A 368 -2.70 -4.31 -12.05
C ILE A 368 -1.71 -5.27 -11.40
N LEU A 369 -2.18 -6.37 -10.84
CA LEU A 369 -1.32 -7.48 -10.44
C LEU A 369 -1.26 -8.47 -11.60
N ARG A 370 -0.03 -8.83 -11.98
CA ARG A 370 0.19 -9.86 -13.00
C ARG A 370 -0.31 -11.23 -12.51
N PRO A 371 -0.61 -12.17 -13.41
CA PRO A 371 -0.95 -13.54 -13.02
C PRO A 371 0.14 -14.16 -12.14
N ASP A 372 -0.28 -14.99 -11.19
CA ASP A 372 0.58 -15.71 -10.25
C ASP A 372 1.49 -14.81 -9.39
N SER A 373 1.12 -13.54 -9.21
CA SER A 373 1.83 -12.59 -8.34
C SER A 373 1.30 -12.58 -6.91
N ASP A 374 2.14 -12.27 -5.93
CA ASP A 374 1.69 -11.95 -4.57
C ASP A 374 2.12 -10.52 -4.19
N LEU A 375 1.16 -9.64 -3.90
CA LEU A 375 1.42 -8.26 -3.49
C LEU A 375 0.89 -8.03 -2.07
N HIS A 376 1.79 -7.68 -1.15
CA HIS A 376 1.43 -7.19 0.19
C HIS A 376 1.53 -5.67 0.21
N TYR A 377 0.44 -4.99 0.53
CA TYR A 377 0.34 -3.53 0.54
C TYR A 377 0.07 -3.03 1.95
N GLY A 378 1.05 -2.33 2.49
CA GLY A 378 1.15 -1.91 3.86
C GLY A 378 1.32 -3.04 4.85
N SER A 379 1.70 -2.64 6.06
CA SER A 379 1.80 -3.49 7.23
C SER A 379 1.05 -2.81 8.35
N SER A 380 0.50 -3.59 9.29
CA SER A 380 0.21 -3.05 10.61
C SER A 380 -0.82 -1.90 10.66
N GLY A 381 -1.70 -1.79 9.66
CA GLY A 381 -2.67 -0.70 9.52
C GLY A 381 -2.07 0.63 9.04
N GLN A 382 -0.76 0.65 8.77
CA GLN A 382 -0.03 1.82 8.29
C GLN A 382 -0.20 1.98 6.77
N GLY A 383 -0.17 3.23 6.36
CA GLY A 383 -0.43 3.65 4.99
C GLY A 383 -1.92 3.62 4.59
N MET A 384 -2.15 4.07 3.35
CA MET A 384 -3.47 4.26 2.78
C MET A 384 -3.46 3.95 1.28
N LEU A 385 -4.37 3.09 0.82
CA LEU A 385 -4.72 2.99 -0.60
C LEU A 385 -6.00 3.79 -0.82
N ALA A 386 -5.88 4.95 -1.43
CA ALA A 386 -7.00 5.84 -1.71
C ALA A 386 -7.47 5.68 -3.16
N VAL A 387 -8.78 5.51 -3.37
CA VAL A 387 -9.36 5.26 -4.70
C VAL A 387 -10.47 6.25 -5.04
N GLU A 388 -10.34 6.92 -6.19
CA GLU A 388 -11.38 7.77 -6.79
C GLU A 388 -12.36 6.97 -7.66
N PRO A 389 -13.51 7.56 -8.02
CA PRO A 389 -14.43 7.07 -9.04
C PRO A 389 -13.74 6.53 -10.30
N GLU A 390 -14.25 5.43 -10.87
CA GLU A 390 -13.75 4.81 -12.10
C GLU A 390 -12.32 4.25 -12.04
N SER A 391 -11.63 4.36 -10.89
CA SER A 391 -10.34 3.71 -10.69
C SER A 391 -10.49 2.18 -10.72
N LYS A 392 -9.39 1.49 -11.03
CA LYS A 392 -9.39 0.04 -11.26
C LYS A 392 -8.31 -0.66 -10.48
N ILE A 393 -8.66 -1.72 -9.77
CA ILE A 393 -7.72 -2.69 -9.21
C ILE A 393 -7.98 -4.01 -9.93
N ILE A 394 -6.99 -4.55 -10.63
CA ILE A 394 -7.10 -5.80 -11.37
C ILE A 394 -6.17 -6.82 -10.71
N VAL A 395 -6.74 -7.87 -10.13
CA VAL A 395 -6.02 -8.95 -9.46
C VAL A 395 -6.00 -10.15 -10.42
N GLY A 396 -4.85 -10.35 -11.08
CA GLY A 396 -4.68 -11.37 -12.13
C GLY A 396 -4.91 -12.80 -11.66
N ALA A 397 -5.07 -13.73 -12.59
CA ALA A 397 -5.35 -15.13 -12.27
C ALA A 397 -4.28 -15.73 -11.34
N GLY A 398 -4.70 -16.49 -10.33
CA GLY A 398 -3.80 -17.10 -9.34
C GLY A 398 -3.03 -16.12 -8.44
N SER A 399 -3.24 -14.80 -8.57
CA SER A 399 -2.51 -13.79 -7.79
C SER A 399 -3.19 -13.47 -6.47
N SER A 400 -2.42 -12.99 -5.48
CA SER A 400 -2.92 -12.48 -4.22
C SER A 400 -2.61 -11.00 -4.03
N PHE A 401 -3.62 -10.24 -3.60
CA PHE A 401 -3.46 -8.86 -3.18
C PHE A 401 -3.86 -8.74 -1.71
N ASN A 402 -2.89 -8.60 -0.82
CA ASN A 402 -3.09 -8.38 0.60
C ASN A 402 -3.01 -6.89 0.93
N ILE A 403 -4.09 -6.32 1.46
CA ILE A 403 -4.12 -4.95 1.95
C ILE A 403 -4.01 -4.98 3.48
N GLY A 404 -2.83 -4.66 4.00
CA GLY A 404 -2.52 -4.52 5.42
C GLY A 404 -2.72 -3.11 5.98
N SER A 405 -3.30 -2.20 5.20
CA SER A 405 -3.37 -0.75 5.47
C SER A 405 -4.81 -0.21 5.53
N THR A 406 -4.97 1.13 5.56
CA THR A 406 -6.28 1.77 5.33
C THR A 406 -6.65 1.69 3.84
N PHE A 407 -7.86 1.21 3.51
CA PHE A 407 -8.44 1.30 2.16
C PHE A 407 -9.50 2.40 2.12
N ARG A 408 -9.18 3.53 1.47
CA ARG A 408 -10.02 4.73 1.50
C ARG A 408 -10.74 4.95 0.18
N ILE A 409 -12.07 4.96 0.23
CA ILE A 409 -12.92 5.21 -0.93
C ILE A 409 -13.31 6.69 -0.96
N LEU A 410 -13.02 7.36 -2.06
CA LEU A 410 -13.21 8.80 -2.24
C LEU A 410 -14.47 9.16 -3.06
N ASN A 411 -15.31 8.17 -3.36
CA ASN A 411 -16.53 8.31 -4.17
C ASN A 411 -17.55 9.24 -3.51
N ARG A 412 -18.26 10.02 -4.33
CA ARG A 412 -19.53 10.66 -3.95
C ARG A 412 -20.72 9.84 -4.48
N PRO A 413 -21.91 9.91 -3.84
CA PRO A 413 -23.09 9.11 -4.21
C PRO A 413 -23.55 9.26 -5.66
N GLU A 414 -23.30 10.41 -6.28
CA GLU A 414 -23.73 10.72 -7.65
C GLU A 414 -22.68 10.33 -8.71
N GLU A 415 -21.51 9.88 -8.27
CA GLU A 415 -20.38 9.57 -9.15
C GLU A 415 -20.34 8.08 -9.52
N GLN A 416 -19.65 7.77 -10.62
CA GLN A 416 -19.31 6.39 -10.93
C GLN A 416 -18.45 5.80 -9.81
N VAL A 417 -18.48 4.48 -9.65
CA VAL A 417 -17.74 3.83 -8.55
C VAL A 417 -16.38 3.35 -9.01
N ALA A 418 -15.49 3.13 -8.04
CA ALA A 418 -14.26 2.39 -8.26
C ALA A 418 -14.59 0.92 -8.54
N HIS A 419 -13.65 0.21 -9.18
CA HIS A 419 -13.83 -1.17 -9.61
C HIS A 419 -12.66 -2.05 -9.18
N ILE A 420 -12.96 -3.22 -8.64
CA ILE A 420 -12.02 -4.31 -8.39
C ILE A 420 -12.40 -5.47 -9.31
N TYR A 421 -11.42 -6.03 -10.02
CA TYR A 421 -11.59 -7.21 -10.86
C TYR A 421 -10.76 -8.34 -10.26
N LEU A 422 -11.42 -9.44 -9.92
CA LEU A 422 -10.80 -10.65 -9.38
C LEU A 422 -10.91 -11.74 -10.43
N GLU A 423 -9.78 -12.17 -10.96
CA GLU A 423 -9.72 -13.27 -11.93
C GLU A 423 -9.75 -14.63 -11.24
N GLU A 424 -9.83 -15.70 -12.04
CA GLU A 424 -9.89 -17.08 -11.56
C GLU A 424 -8.71 -17.41 -10.62
N GLY A 425 -9.02 -17.95 -9.44
CA GLY A 425 -8.02 -18.33 -8.43
C GLY A 425 -7.34 -17.15 -7.73
N SER A 426 -7.67 -15.91 -8.09
CA SER A 426 -7.13 -14.73 -7.45
C SER A 426 -7.69 -14.53 -6.03
N VAL A 427 -6.95 -13.84 -5.16
CA VAL A 427 -7.38 -13.57 -3.78
C VAL A 427 -7.16 -12.09 -3.43
N LEU A 428 -8.21 -11.40 -3.01
CA LEU A 428 -8.09 -10.11 -2.30
C LEU A 428 -8.24 -10.37 -0.80
N SER A 429 -7.27 -9.97 0.02
CA SER A 429 -7.33 -10.16 1.47
C SER A 429 -7.02 -8.89 2.24
N PHE A 430 -7.58 -8.78 3.45
CA PHE A 430 -7.31 -7.69 4.39
C PHE A 430 -6.54 -8.23 5.60
N GLY A 431 -5.38 -7.63 5.90
CA GLY A 431 -4.53 -7.99 7.05
C GLY A 431 -5.16 -7.58 8.39
N GLU A 432 -4.65 -8.09 9.52
CA GLU A 432 -5.25 -7.99 10.88
C GLU A 432 -5.58 -6.57 11.37
N HIS A 433 -4.85 -5.56 10.88
CA HIS A 433 -5.05 -4.15 11.25
C HIS A 433 -5.59 -3.29 10.10
N ALA A 434 -5.96 -3.92 8.98
CA ALA A 434 -6.54 -3.23 7.86
C ALA A 434 -7.94 -2.71 8.22
N ARG A 435 -8.32 -1.59 7.61
CA ARG A 435 -9.63 -0.96 7.75
C ARG A 435 -10.08 -0.40 6.41
N ALA A 436 -11.38 -0.27 6.22
CA ALA A 436 -11.92 0.40 5.05
C ALA A 436 -12.70 1.64 5.48
N GLU A 437 -12.58 2.75 4.75
CA GLU A 437 -13.28 3.98 5.12
C GLU A 437 -13.80 4.75 3.91
N LEU A 438 -14.91 5.45 4.10
CA LEU A 438 -15.41 6.44 3.15
C LEU A 438 -14.85 7.81 3.52
N LYS A 439 -14.42 8.59 2.52
CA LYS A 439 -14.09 10.00 2.75
C LYS A 439 -15.27 10.80 3.28
N PHE A 440 -16.48 10.47 2.82
CA PHE A 440 -17.73 11.12 3.18
C PHE A 440 -18.64 10.09 3.87
N PRO A 441 -18.47 9.84 5.18
CA PRO A 441 -19.15 8.74 5.89
C PRO A 441 -20.68 8.94 6.02
N GLU A 442 -21.16 10.18 5.86
CA GLU A 442 -22.58 10.53 5.88
C GLU A 442 -23.31 10.13 4.57
N GLU A 443 -22.55 9.70 3.56
CA GLU A 443 -23.02 9.46 2.20
C GLU A 443 -22.81 7.97 1.83
N PRO A 444 -23.77 7.32 1.14
CA PRO A 444 -23.58 5.94 0.71
C PRO A 444 -22.48 5.85 -0.35
N GLY A 445 -21.36 5.23 0.01
CA GLY A 445 -20.23 4.93 -0.89
C GLY A 445 -20.02 3.42 -1.02
N PHE A 446 -19.76 2.96 -2.23
CA PHE A 446 -19.44 1.56 -2.51
C PHE A 446 -18.38 1.43 -3.61
N ILE A 447 -17.77 0.25 -3.67
CA ILE A 447 -16.86 -0.23 -4.71
C ILE A 447 -17.45 -1.48 -5.36
N ASP A 448 -17.35 -1.60 -6.67
CA ASP A 448 -17.82 -2.77 -7.40
C ASP A 448 -16.72 -3.81 -7.52
N VAL A 449 -16.98 -5.01 -7.02
CA VAL A 449 -16.07 -6.15 -7.09
C VAL A 449 -16.59 -7.14 -8.13
N TYR A 450 -16.00 -7.13 -9.32
CA TYR A 450 -16.26 -8.10 -10.37
C TYR A 450 -15.50 -9.40 -10.06
N ASN A 451 -16.21 -10.42 -9.58
CA ASN A 451 -15.60 -11.67 -9.15
C ASN A 451 -15.75 -12.76 -10.21
N ASN A 452 -14.72 -12.95 -11.03
CA ASN A 452 -14.61 -13.95 -12.09
C ASN A 452 -13.92 -15.25 -11.61
N GLY A 453 -14.30 -15.75 -10.43
CA GLY A 453 -13.74 -16.98 -9.85
C GLY A 453 -12.59 -16.75 -8.85
N GLY A 454 -12.45 -15.53 -8.35
CA GLY A 454 -11.55 -15.19 -7.25
C GLY A 454 -12.23 -15.28 -5.88
N ALA A 455 -11.45 -15.01 -4.82
CA ALA A 455 -11.91 -15.00 -3.44
C ALA A 455 -11.63 -13.65 -2.77
N VAL A 456 -12.49 -13.29 -1.81
CA VAL A 456 -12.24 -12.16 -0.90
C VAL A 456 -12.18 -12.66 0.53
N ASN A 457 -11.09 -12.35 1.22
CA ASN A 457 -10.94 -12.57 2.64
C ASN A 457 -10.98 -11.21 3.37
N PHE A 458 -12.13 -10.91 3.97
CA PHE A 458 -12.34 -9.66 4.69
C PHE A 458 -11.54 -9.54 6.00
N GLY A 459 -10.93 -10.63 6.50
CA GLY A 459 -10.07 -10.59 7.67
C GLY A 459 -10.74 -9.87 8.86
N PRO A 460 -10.16 -8.78 9.37
CA PRO A 460 -10.68 -8.03 10.52
C PRO A 460 -11.78 -7.01 10.20
N LEU A 461 -12.12 -6.77 8.92
CA LEU A 461 -13.06 -5.71 8.56
C LEU A 461 -14.41 -5.92 9.22
N THR A 462 -14.95 -4.86 9.83
CA THR A 462 -16.27 -4.88 10.46
C THR A 462 -17.38 -5.05 9.42
N PRO A 463 -18.59 -5.51 9.81
CA PRO A 463 -19.72 -5.62 8.87
C PRO A 463 -20.08 -4.31 8.16
N ALA A 464 -19.87 -3.16 8.80
CA ALA A 464 -20.10 -1.84 8.20
C ALA A 464 -19.10 -1.55 7.08
N GLU A 465 -17.84 -1.94 7.26
CA GLU A 465 -16.78 -1.78 6.27
C GLU A 465 -16.93 -2.77 5.10
N GLN A 466 -17.30 -4.02 5.40
CA GLN A 466 -17.60 -5.02 4.38
C GLN A 466 -18.75 -4.59 3.45
N ALA A 467 -19.70 -3.80 3.97
CA ALA A 467 -20.82 -3.28 3.19
C ALA A 467 -20.39 -2.27 2.09
N PHE A 468 -19.15 -1.77 2.11
CA PHE A 468 -18.62 -0.96 1.02
C PHE A 468 -18.38 -1.78 -0.26
N PHE A 469 -18.26 -3.11 -0.18
CA PHE A 469 -17.91 -3.97 -1.31
C PHE A 469 -19.15 -4.62 -1.92
N ARG A 470 -19.54 -4.18 -3.13
CA ARG A 470 -20.66 -4.74 -3.89
C ARG A 470 -20.15 -5.76 -4.89
N PHE A 471 -20.49 -7.02 -4.67
CA PHE A 471 -20.06 -8.11 -5.55
C PHE A 471 -20.94 -8.21 -6.80
N ILE A 472 -20.26 -8.30 -7.95
CA ILE A 472 -20.83 -8.57 -9.27
C ILE A 472 -20.16 -9.84 -9.76
N TYR A 473 -20.91 -10.92 -9.87
CA TYR A 473 -20.41 -12.15 -10.48
C TYR A 473 -20.66 -12.07 -11.98
N PRO A 474 -19.80 -12.66 -12.83
CA PRO A 474 -20.16 -12.88 -14.22
C PRO A 474 -21.53 -13.53 -14.21
N GLU A 475 -22.43 -13.04 -15.06
CA GLU A 475 -23.65 -13.80 -15.36
C GLU A 475 -23.15 -15.19 -15.71
N SER A 476 -23.43 -16.16 -14.84
CA SER A 476 -22.93 -17.51 -15.03
C SER A 476 -23.29 -17.90 -16.45
N ASP A 477 -22.35 -18.38 -17.25
CA ASP A 477 -22.60 -19.00 -18.56
C ASP A 477 -23.57 -20.20 -18.47
N VAL A 478 -24.08 -20.49 -17.27
CA VAL A 478 -25.46 -20.90 -17.09
C VAL A 478 -26.41 -19.77 -17.55
N GLU A 479 -26.38 -19.45 -18.84
CA GLU A 479 -27.63 -19.47 -19.59
C GLU A 479 -28.23 -20.86 -19.35
N GLN A 480 -28.88 -21.06 -18.20
CA GLN A 480 -30.14 -21.76 -18.27
C GLN A 480 -30.95 -20.89 -19.20
N ARG A 481 -30.91 -21.23 -20.49
CA ARG A 481 -31.78 -20.70 -21.51
C ARG A 481 -33.18 -20.69 -20.92
N VAL A 482 -33.61 -19.55 -20.38
CA VAL A 482 -34.99 -19.33 -19.97
C VAL A 482 -35.75 -19.21 -21.28
N VAL A 483 -36.02 -20.36 -21.89
CA VAL A 483 -36.76 -20.48 -23.13
C VAL A 483 -38.20 -20.83 -22.76
N GLN A 484 -39.06 -19.85 -23.00
CA GLN A 484 -40.51 -19.92 -23.18
C GLN A 484 -41.41 -20.12 -21.94
N ASP A 485 -42.46 -19.30 -21.92
CA ASP A 485 -43.69 -19.45 -21.14
C ASP A 485 -44.23 -20.88 -21.27
N ILE A 486 -44.18 -21.66 -20.19
CA ILE A 486 -44.90 -22.93 -20.15
C ILE A 486 -46.40 -22.67 -20.10
N LEU A 487 -47.18 -23.55 -20.73
CA LEU A 487 -48.62 -23.52 -20.58
C LEU A 487 -48.98 -24.16 -19.24
N ALA A 488 -49.34 -23.31 -18.27
CA ALA A 488 -50.01 -23.75 -17.05
C ALA A 488 -51.53 -23.58 -17.22
N PHE A 489 -52.29 -24.67 -17.07
CA PHE A 489 -53.74 -24.64 -17.22
C PHE A 489 -54.47 -25.59 -16.24
N PRO A 490 -55.62 -25.16 -15.70
CA PRO A 490 -56.08 -23.77 -15.65
C PRO A 490 -55.14 -22.90 -14.77
N ASN A 491 -55.19 -21.58 -14.93
CA ASN A 491 -54.63 -20.69 -13.90
C ASN A 491 -55.45 -20.92 -12.61
N PRO A 492 -54.82 -21.33 -11.50
CA PRO A 492 -55.54 -21.69 -10.26
C PRO A 492 -56.32 -20.50 -9.72
N VAL A 493 -57.53 -20.72 -9.22
CA VAL A 493 -58.37 -19.65 -8.65
C VAL A 493 -58.47 -19.72 -7.13
N LYS A 494 -57.93 -20.76 -6.49
CA LYS A 494 -57.87 -20.90 -5.02
C LYS A 494 -56.74 -21.82 -4.56
N ALA A 495 -56.43 -21.76 -3.26
CA ALA A 495 -55.53 -22.71 -2.60
C ALA A 495 -56.02 -24.17 -2.76
N GLY A 496 -55.08 -25.11 -2.92
CA GLY A 496 -55.41 -26.52 -3.15
C GLY A 496 -55.95 -26.84 -4.55
N ASP A 497 -55.92 -25.92 -5.50
CA ASP A 497 -56.18 -26.25 -6.91
C ASP A 497 -55.06 -27.10 -7.52
N ARG A 498 -55.38 -27.78 -8.62
CA ARG A 498 -54.41 -28.52 -9.44
C ARG A 498 -54.10 -27.74 -10.70
N VAL A 499 -52.82 -27.59 -10.98
CA VAL A 499 -52.30 -26.89 -12.16
C VAL A 499 -51.65 -27.92 -13.07
N GLY A 500 -52.18 -28.07 -14.28
CA GLY A 500 -51.52 -28.82 -15.34
C GLY A 500 -50.39 -28.00 -15.95
N ILE A 501 -49.23 -28.62 -16.21
CA ILE A 501 -48.15 -27.98 -16.96
C ILE A 501 -47.92 -28.69 -18.30
N GLN A 502 -47.55 -27.92 -19.32
CA GLN A 502 -47.07 -28.44 -20.59
C GLN A 502 -45.81 -27.68 -20.98
N LEU A 503 -44.71 -28.42 -21.13
CA LEU A 503 -43.42 -27.89 -21.57
C LEU A 503 -43.32 -28.04 -23.10
N PRO A 504 -42.86 -27.02 -23.85
CA PRO A 504 -42.88 -27.02 -25.30
C PRO A 504 -41.98 -28.09 -25.95
N ASP A 505 -40.89 -28.48 -25.28
CA ASP A 505 -39.86 -29.38 -25.84
C ASP A 505 -39.61 -30.63 -24.97
N ALA A 506 -40.54 -31.00 -24.08
CA ALA A 506 -40.34 -32.16 -23.20
C ALA A 506 -40.44 -33.49 -23.95
N GLU A 507 -39.53 -34.41 -23.63
CA GLU A 507 -39.59 -35.78 -24.13
C GLU A 507 -40.57 -36.63 -23.30
N MET A 508 -41.26 -37.57 -23.95
CA MET A 508 -42.17 -38.50 -23.27
C MET A 508 -41.37 -39.42 -22.35
N GLY A 509 -41.66 -39.45 -21.05
CA GLY A 509 -40.88 -40.18 -20.04
C GLY A 509 -39.95 -39.30 -19.20
N GLU A 510 -39.78 -38.03 -19.56
CA GLU A 510 -38.89 -37.11 -18.86
C GLU A 510 -39.46 -36.72 -17.48
N ARG A 511 -38.57 -36.55 -16.50
CA ARG A 511 -38.91 -36.03 -15.17
C ARG A 511 -38.43 -34.60 -15.04
N ALA A 512 -39.28 -33.75 -14.49
CA ALA A 512 -38.95 -32.37 -14.17
C ALA A 512 -39.09 -32.10 -12.67
N ASP A 513 -38.15 -31.33 -12.13
CA ASP A 513 -38.25 -30.74 -10.80
C ASP A 513 -39.08 -29.46 -10.90
N TYR A 514 -39.93 -29.19 -9.92
CA TYR A 514 -40.70 -27.94 -9.87
C TYR A 514 -40.57 -27.26 -8.52
N ARG A 515 -40.69 -25.93 -8.54
CA ARG A 515 -40.70 -25.07 -7.36
C ARG A 515 -41.77 -24.00 -7.51
N LEU A 516 -42.57 -23.79 -6.47
CA LEU A 516 -43.52 -22.70 -6.36
C LEU A 516 -42.95 -21.64 -5.41
N LEU A 517 -42.79 -20.43 -5.91
CA LEU A 517 -42.28 -19.29 -5.16
C LEU A 517 -43.39 -18.25 -4.93
N SER A 518 -43.34 -17.57 -3.79
CA SER A 518 -44.12 -16.36 -3.55
C SER A 518 -43.64 -15.19 -4.43
N SER A 519 -44.37 -14.08 -4.44
CA SER A 519 -43.93 -12.83 -5.08
C SER A 519 -42.65 -12.23 -4.48
N THR A 520 -42.25 -12.64 -3.28
CA THR A 520 -41.01 -12.21 -2.62
C THR A 520 -39.86 -13.20 -2.79
N GLY A 521 -40.04 -14.25 -3.60
CA GLY A 521 -39.04 -15.29 -3.84
C GLY A 521 -38.97 -16.38 -2.76
N GLN A 522 -39.87 -16.39 -1.76
CA GLN A 522 -39.93 -17.44 -0.76
C GLN A 522 -40.45 -18.74 -1.39
N GLU A 523 -39.73 -19.85 -1.18
CA GLU A 523 -40.16 -21.17 -1.63
C GLU A 523 -41.32 -21.71 -0.78
N LEU A 524 -42.39 -22.15 -1.45
CA LEU A 524 -43.65 -22.60 -0.83
C LEU A 524 -43.95 -24.07 -1.08
N LEU A 525 -43.48 -24.61 -2.20
CA LEU A 525 -43.67 -26.00 -2.58
C LEU A 525 -42.55 -26.42 -3.54
N THR A 526 -42.03 -27.63 -3.37
CA THR A 526 -41.13 -28.28 -4.32
C THR A 526 -41.55 -29.72 -4.56
N GLY A 527 -41.18 -30.27 -5.71
CA GLY A 527 -41.43 -31.67 -6.01
C GLY A 527 -40.92 -32.07 -7.38
N GLN A 528 -41.23 -33.31 -7.78
CA GLN A 528 -40.91 -33.84 -9.10
C GLN A 528 -42.19 -34.27 -9.81
N VAL A 529 -42.21 -34.19 -11.14
CA VAL A 529 -43.34 -34.65 -11.94
C VAL A 529 -42.87 -35.33 -13.22
N SER A 530 -43.57 -36.40 -13.63
CA SER A 530 -43.35 -37.08 -14.92
C SER A 530 -44.13 -36.37 -16.01
N LEU A 531 -43.50 -36.12 -17.15
CA LEU A 531 -44.08 -35.34 -18.26
C LEU A 531 -44.92 -36.19 -19.24
N ASP A 532 -45.21 -37.44 -18.88
CA ASP A 532 -45.78 -38.47 -19.74
C ASP A 532 -47.29 -38.29 -20.03
N SER A 533 -47.99 -37.44 -19.27
CA SER A 533 -49.46 -37.35 -19.34
C SER A 533 -50.03 -36.13 -18.61
N SER A 534 -49.86 -34.92 -19.16
CA SER A 534 -50.40 -33.66 -18.59
C SER A 534 -50.14 -33.54 -17.08
N PRO A 535 -48.87 -33.44 -16.67
CA PRO A 535 -48.46 -33.39 -15.26
C PRO A 535 -49.28 -32.39 -14.44
N LEU A 536 -49.88 -32.88 -13.36
CA LEU A 536 -50.67 -32.06 -12.43
C LEU A 536 -49.87 -31.79 -11.16
N ILE A 537 -49.68 -30.50 -10.86
CA ILE A 537 -49.09 -30.02 -9.62
C ILE A 537 -50.22 -29.62 -8.67
N GLN A 538 -50.22 -30.21 -7.47
CA GLN A 538 -51.17 -29.90 -6.41
C GLN A 538 -50.65 -28.73 -5.58
N LEU A 539 -51.32 -27.57 -5.64
CA LEU A 539 -50.92 -26.41 -4.84
C LEU A 539 -51.13 -26.65 -3.34
N PRO A 540 -50.38 -25.96 -2.46
CA PRO A 540 -50.59 -26.01 -1.03
C PRO A 540 -52.04 -25.71 -0.64
N ALA A 541 -52.57 -26.43 0.35
CA ALA A 541 -53.94 -26.27 0.84
C ALA A 541 -54.19 -24.89 1.49
N LYS A 542 -53.13 -24.15 1.80
CA LYS A 542 -53.16 -22.78 2.29
C LYS A 542 -52.23 -21.94 1.42
N LEU A 543 -52.82 -21.06 0.61
CA LEU A 543 -52.15 -20.02 -0.14
C LEU A 543 -52.97 -18.74 0.02
N ALA A 544 -52.30 -17.60 0.19
CA ALA A 544 -52.96 -16.30 0.17
C ALA A 544 -53.35 -15.91 -1.26
N VAL A 545 -54.33 -15.02 -1.39
CA VAL A 545 -54.63 -14.36 -2.67
C VAL A 545 -53.40 -13.57 -3.11
N GLY A 546 -52.91 -13.81 -4.33
CA GLY A 546 -51.67 -13.18 -4.78
C GLY A 546 -51.02 -13.80 -6.02
N VAL A 547 -49.85 -13.27 -6.34
CA VAL A 547 -49.01 -13.69 -7.47
C VAL A 547 -47.97 -14.68 -6.99
N TYR A 548 -47.81 -15.76 -7.75
CA TYR A 548 -46.83 -16.82 -7.50
C TYR A 548 -46.06 -17.14 -8.78
N TRP A 549 -44.88 -17.70 -8.62
CA TRP A 549 -44.03 -18.14 -9.73
C TRP A 549 -43.83 -19.65 -9.65
N LEU A 550 -44.24 -20.36 -10.69
CA LEU A 550 -43.95 -21.77 -10.87
C LEU A 550 -42.71 -21.89 -11.74
N LEU A 551 -41.63 -22.43 -11.17
CA LEU A 551 -40.41 -22.80 -11.86
C LEU A 551 -40.43 -24.30 -12.13
N VAL A 552 -40.00 -24.72 -13.32
CA VAL A 552 -39.87 -26.13 -13.69
C VAL A 552 -38.51 -26.33 -14.34
N ASP A 553 -37.67 -27.15 -13.73
CA ASP A 553 -36.34 -27.53 -14.20
C ASP A 553 -36.44 -28.91 -14.86
N SER A 554 -36.09 -29.03 -16.15
CA SER A 554 -36.15 -30.29 -16.92
C SER A 554 -34.91 -30.41 -17.78
N SER A 555 -34.16 -31.51 -17.64
CA SER A 555 -32.87 -31.73 -18.30
C SER A 555 -31.90 -30.55 -18.09
N ASP A 556 -31.50 -29.84 -19.14
CA ASP A 556 -30.61 -28.69 -19.14
C ASP A 556 -31.35 -27.33 -19.20
N ARG A 557 -32.67 -27.31 -18.99
CA ARG A 557 -33.53 -26.13 -19.19
C ARG A 557 -34.33 -25.78 -17.95
N ARG A 558 -34.57 -24.48 -17.77
CA ARG A 558 -35.48 -23.94 -16.76
C ARG A 558 -36.62 -23.18 -17.42
N TYR A 559 -37.82 -23.54 -17.01
CA TYR A 559 -39.05 -22.91 -17.41
C TYR A 559 -39.67 -22.12 -16.25
N GLN A 560 -40.45 -21.09 -16.57
CA GLN A 560 -41.17 -20.32 -15.56
C GLN A 560 -42.58 -19.94 -16.01
N ARG A 561 -43.50 -19.82 -15.05
CA ARG A 561 -44.86 -19.32 -15.27
C ARG A 561 -45.38 -18.56 -14.07
N ARG A 562 -45.99 -17.40 -14.33
CA ARG A 562 -46.73 -16.64 -13.33
C ARG A 562 -48.12 -17.25 -13.12
N LEU A 563 -48.46 -17.56 -11.87
CA LEU A 563 -49.79 -17.99 -11.44
C LEU A 563 -50.45 -16.86 -10.63
N LEU A 564 -51.75 -16.66 -10.81
CA LEU A 564 -52.53 -15.69 -10.05
C LEU A 564 -53.64 -16.43 -9.30
N VAL A 565 -53.48 -16.56 -7.99
CA VAL A 565 -54.47 -17.19 -7.10
C VAL A 565 -55.41 -16.10 -6.58
N HIS A 566 -56.70 -16.29 -6.78
CA HIS A 566 -57.76 -15.33 -6.43
C HIS A 566 -58.40 -15.57 -5.07
#